data_AF-A0A7W7LCL2-F1
#
_entry.id   AF-A0A7W7LCL2-F1
#
_cell.length_a   1.000
_cell.length_b   1.000
_cell.length_c   1.000
_cell.angle_alpha   90.00
_cell.angle_beta   90.00
_cell.angle_gamma   90.00
#
_symmetry.space_group_name_H-M   'P 1'
#
loop_
_entity.id
_entity.type
_entity.pdbx_description
1 polymer ?
#
loop_
_entity_poly.entity_id
_entity_poly.type
_entity_poly.pdbx_seq_one_letter_code
_entity_poly.pdbx_strand_id
1 'polypeptide(L)'
;MQKFATTAPIAAVLDIPAGSVRFIAAHRADTTVEVLPANAAKSRDVKAAEQITVEYGDGVLRIAAPAAKNQYFGPSGSVEVTVQLPAGSRVEAKAAAAEFRGVGRLGDVVFEGAQGPVKLDEAASVRLTVLDGDVSVGRLGGPAEISTQRGGIHIAEAMSGTVTLSAQQGDISVGAARGVSASLDAGTGYGRIHNSLKNAEGDAALNIHATTAHGDIAARSL
;
A
#
# COMPACT_ATOMS: atom_id res chain seq x y z
N MET A 1 -21.86 9.48 2.50
CA MET A 1 -21.26 8.53 3.45
C MET A 1 -22.17 7.31 3.59
N GLN A 2 -21.66 6.11 3.32
CA GLN A 2 -22.36 4.83 3.48
C GLN A 2 -21.80 4.09 4.69
N LYS A 3 -22.65 3.38 5.44
CA LYS A 3 -22.26 2.67 6.66
C LYS A 3 -22.79 1.24 6.62
N PHE A 4 -21.90 0.29 6.94
CA PHE A 4 -22.17 -1.14 6.98
C PHE A 4 -21.83 -1.69 8.37
N ALA A 5 -22.65 -2.60 8.89
CA ALA A 5 -22.34 -3.29 10.14
C ALA A 5 -21.33 -4.40 9.86
N THR A 6 -20.15 -4.34 10.50
CA THR A 6 -19.03 -5.25 10.26
C THR A 6 -18.43 -5.65 11.60
N THR A 7 -18.99 -6.69 12.21
CA THR A 7 -18.56 -7.21 13.52
C THR A 7 -17.24 -7.98 13.48
N ALA A 8 -16.67 -8.20 12.29
CA ALA A 8 -15.38 -8.84 12.06
C ALA A 8 -14.59 -8.09 10.97
N PRO A 9 -13.26 -8.31 10.87
CA PRO A 9 -12.45 -7.80 9.76
C PRO A 9 -13.02 -8.22 8.39
N ILE A 10 -13.01 -7.30 7.43
CA ILE A 10 -13.58 -7.50 6.09
C ILE A 10 -12.47 -7.58 5.03
N ALA A 11 -12.87 -7.91 3.80
CA ALA A 11 -12.05 -7.67 2.61
C ALA A 11 -12.56 -6.42 1.88
N ALA A 12 -11.72 -5.40 1.71
CA ALA A 12 -12.06 -4.22 0.93
C ALA A 12 -11.35 -4.30 -0.43
N VAL A 13 -12.13 -4.29 -1.51
CA VAL A 13 -11.67 -4.27 -2.89
C VAL A 13 -11.98 -2.91 -3.48
N LEU A 14 -10.98 -2.22 -4.01
CA LEU A 14 -11.12 -0.89 -4.60
C LEU A 14 -10.49 -0.86 -5.99
N ASP A 15 -11.22 -0.35 -6.98
CA ASP A 15 -10.71 -0.09 -8.33
C ASP A 15 -11.16 1.29 -8.78
N ILE A 16 -10.21 2.23 -8.85
CA ILE A 16 -10.48 3.59 -9.30
C ILE A 16 -9.43 4.05 -10.32
N PRO A 17 -9.79 4.91 -11.28
CA PRO A 17 -8.83 5.38 -12.25
C PRO A 17 -7.84 6.40 -11.66
N ALA A 18 -8.31 7.36 -10.85
CA ALA A 18 -7.44 8.40 -10.30
C ALA A 18 -8.01 9.06 -9.04
N GLY A 19 -7.12 9.59 -8.20
CA GLY A 19 -7.47 10.45 -7.07
C GLY A 19 -6.69 10.15 -5.79
N SER A 20 -7.39 10.02 -4.67
CA SER A 20 -6.79 9.70 -3.37
C SER A 20 -7.57 8.60 -2.67
N VAL A 21 -6.85 7.64 -2.11
CA VAL A 21 -7.43 6.49 -1.41
C VAL A 21 -6.89 6.46 0.00
N ARG A 22 -7.80 6.47 0.97
CA ARG A 22 -7.45 6.41 2.39
C ARG A 22 -8.19 5.27 3.08
N PHE A 23 -7.44 4.29 3.56
CA PHE A 23 -7.94 3.23 4.43
C PHE A 23 -7.55 3.53 5.88
N ILE A 24 -8.52 3.56 6.79
CA ILE A 24 -8.32 3.81 8.22
C ILE A 24 -8.78 2.57 8.99
N ALA A 25 -7.81 1.80 9.46
CA ALA A 25 -7.99 0.63 10.29
C ALA A 25 -7.95 0.99 11.79
N ALA A 26 -9.10 0.84 12.45
CA ALA A 26 -9.25 1.16 13.87
C ALA A 26 -10.01 0.05 14.61
N HIS A 27 -10.01 0.08 15.93
CA HIS A 27 -10.88 -0.78 16.72
C HIS A 27 -12.33 -0.27 16.64
N ARG A 28 -13.09 -0.79 15.68
CA ARG A 28 -14.47 -0.41 15.39
C ARG A 28 -15.27 -1.63 14.93
N ALA A 29 -16.59 -1.56 15.08
CA ALA A 29 -17.54 -2.63 14.73
C ALA A 29 -18.39 -2.29 13.48
N ASP A 30 -18.00 -1.25 12.75
CA ASP A 30 -18.67 -0.80 11.54
C ASP A 30 -17.64 -0.45 10.47
N THR A 31 -18.07 -0.46 9.22
CA THR A 31 -17.30 0.02 8.07
C THR A 31 -18.03 1.20 7.47
N THR A 32 -17.32 2.29 7.23
CA THR A 32 -17.88 3.47 6.58
C THR A 32 -17.10 3.82 5.33
N VAL A 33 -17.82 4.14 4.27
CA VAL A 33 -17.26 4.55 2.99
C VAL A 33 -17.75 5.94 2.65
N GLU A 34 -16.80 6.81 2.36
CA GLU A 34 -17.04 8.15 1.85
C GLU A 34 -16.34 8.31 0.51
N VAL A 35 -17.11 8.74 -0.48
CA VAL A 35 -16.62 9.03 -1.83
C VAL A 35 -16.97 10.48 -2.11
N LEU A 36 -15.95 11.29 -2.37
CA LEU A 36 -16.07 12.70 -2.67
C LEU A 36 -15.36 13.00 -4.00
N PRO A 37 -15.77 14.04 -4.73
CA PRO A 37 -14.97 14.55 -5.83
C PRO A 37 -13.67 15.14 -5.30
N ALA A 38 -12.54 14.86 -5.97
CA ALA A 38 -11.26 15.48 -5.57
C ALA A 38 -11.30 17.01 -5.68
N ASN A 39 -12.13 17.54 -6.59
CA ASN A 39 -12.41 18.98 -6.68
C ASN A 39 -13.89 19.21 -7.02
N ALA A 40 -14.67 19.70 -6.06
CA ALA A 40 -16.10 19.96 -6.21
C ALA A 40 -16.43 21.03 -7.27
N ALA A 41 -15.48 21.92 -7.62
CA ALA A 41 -15.66 22.91 -8.69
C ALA A 41 -15.44 22.31 -10.10
N LYS A 42 -14.91 21.09 -10.21
CA LYS A 42 -14.69 20.41 -11.49
C LYS A 42 -15.81 19.41 -11.74
N SER A 43 -16.69 19.72 -12.69
CA SER A 43 -17.84 18.86 -13.04
C SER A 43 -17.46 17.42 -13.38
N ARG A 44 -16.24 17.18 -13.90
CA ARG A 44 -15.74 15.83 -14.20
C ARG A 44 -15.45 15.02 -12.92
N ASP A 45 -14.93 15.66 -11.88
CA ASP A 45 -14.60 15.01 -10.61
C ASP A 45 -15.90 14.71 -9.85
N VAL A 46 -16.87 15.64 -9.90
CA VAL A 46 -18.25 15.43 -9.41
C VAL A 46 -18.90 14.22 -10.09
N LYS A 47 -18.88 14.17 -11.42
CA LYS A 47 -19.44 13.03 -12.18
C LYS A 47 -18.73 11.72 -11.86
N ALA A 48 -17.41 11.73 -11.70
CA ALA A 48 -16.66 10.54 -11.35
C ALA A 48 -17.08 10.02 -9.96
N ALA A 49 -17.22 10.91 -8.97
CA ALA A 49 -17.64 10.55 -7.62
C ALA A 49 -19.08 10.00 -7.58
N GLU A 50 -20.02 10.61 -8.32
CA GLU A 50 -21.42 10.15 -8.44
C GLU A 50 -21.53 8.77 -9.10
N GLN A 51 -20.56 8.41 -9.94
CA GLN A 51 -20.54 7.16 -10.68
C GLN A 51 -19.91 6.00 -9.92
N ILE A 52 -19.15 6.27 -8.84
CA ILE A 52 -18.56 5.20 -8.03
C ILE A 52 -19.67 4.36 -7.40
N THR A 53 -19.58 3.05 -7.61
CA THR A 53 -20.43 2.07 -6.96
C THR A 53 -19.76 1.58 -5.68
N VAL A 54 -20.55 1.43 -4.63
CA VAL A 54 -20.10 0.89 -3.35
C VAL A 54 -21.09 -0.19 -2.94
N GLU A 55 -20.61 -1.42 -2.82
CA GLU A 55 -21.41 -2.58 -2.49
C GLU A 55 -20.76 -3.35 -1.35
N TYR A 56 -21.55 -3.83 -0.40
CA TYR A 56 -21.05 -4.67 0.67
C TYR A 56 -21.92 -5.94 0.77
N GLY A 57 -21.27 -7.09 0.67
CA GLY A 57 -21.92 -8.40 0.75
C GLY A 57 -20.89 -9.49 1.03
N ASP A 58 -21.29 -10.51 1.78
CA ASP A 58 -20.47 -11.68 2.11
C ASP A 58 -19.10 -11.32 2.75
N GLY A 59 -19.04 -10.25 3.55
CA GLY A 59 -17.80 -9.78 4.19
C GLY A 59 -16.84 -9.05 3.23
N VAL A 60 -17.27 -8.77 2.00
CA VAL A 60 -16.49 -8.06 0.98
C VAL A 60 -17.12 -6.70 0.68
N LEU A 61 -16.35 -5.64 0.89
CA LEU A 61 -16.67 -4.29 0.45
C LEU A 61 -16.05 -4.06 -0.93
N ARG A 62 -16.85 -3.76 -1.94
CA ARG A 62 -16.42 -3.45 -3.30
C ARG A 62 -16.67 -1.98 -3.60
N ILE A 63 -15.63 -1.28 -4.02
CA ILE A 63 -15.68 0.13 -4.45
C ILE A 63 -15.12 0.17 -5.86
N ALA A 64 -15.96 0.45 -6.86
CA ALA A 64 -15.52 0.42 -8.25
C ALA A 64 -16.05 1.62 -9.03
N ALA A 65 -15.17 2.21 -9.83
CA ALA A 65 -15.61 3.04 -10.95
C ALA A 65 -16.33 2.17 -11.99
N PRO A 66 -17.36 2.69 -12.68
CA PRO A 66 -18.08 1.91 -13.66
C PRO A 66 -17.14 1.49 -14.79
N ALA A 67 -17.29 0.24 -15.26
CA ALA A 67 -16.55 -0.26 -16.39
C ALA A 67 -16.69 0.71 -17.58
N ALA A 68 -15.56 1.21 -18.07
CA ALA A 68 -15.54 2.23 -19.11
C ALA A 68 -16.15 1.68 -20.42
N LYS A 69 -17.44 1.93 -20.64
CA LYS A 69 -18.13 1.52 -21.87
C LYS A 69 -17.63 2.27 -23.13
N ASN A 70 -16.87 3.36 -22.98
CA ASN A 70 -16.25 4.11 -24.08
C ASN A 70 -15.04 4.92 -23.58
N GLN A 71 -13.83 4.35 -23.65
CA GLN A 71 -12.56 5.06 -23.38
C GLN A 71 -12.20 6.15 -24.42
N TYR A 72 -13.10 6.43 -25.38
CA TYR A 72 -12.89 7.46 -26.41
C TYR A 72 -13.09 8.90 -25.92
N PHE A 73 -13.72 9.13 -24.76
CA PHE A 73 -14.08 10.48 -24.28
C PHE A 73 -13.41 10.85 -22.94
N GLY A 74 -12.18 11.37 -23.03
CA GLY A 74 -11.59 12.30 -22.07
C GLY A 74 -11.04 11.71 -20.75
N PRO A 75 -10.18 12.48 -20.04
CA PRO A 75 -9.57 12.02 -18.80
C PRO A 75 -10.64 11.74 -17.74
N SER A 76 -10.56 10.56 -17.12
CA SER A 76 -11.36 10.17 -15.97
C SER A 76 -11.24 11.22 -14.86
N GLY A 77 -12.37 11.66 -14.29
CA GLY A 77 -12.35 12.55 -13.13
C GLY A 77 -11.63 11.92 -11.94
N SER A 78 -11.20 12.74 -10.99
CA SER A 78 -10.49 12.28 -9.79
C SER A 78 -11.43 12.22 -8.59
N VAL A 79 -11.29 11.18 -7.76
CA VAL A 79 -12.13 10.95 -6.59
C VAL A 79 -11.30 10.81 -5.32
N GLU A 80 -11.84 11.27 -4.20
CA GLU A 80 -11.31 11.00 -2.86
C GLU A 80 -12.18 9.92 -2.22
N VAL A 81 -11.56 8.77 -1.93
CA VAL A 81 -12.22 7.64 -1.29
C VAL A 81 -11.63 7.43 0.09
N THR A 82 -12.45 7.62 1.13
CA THR A 82 -12.09 7.30 2.51
C THR A 82 -12.89 6.10 2.98
N VAL A 83 -12.19 5.02 3.31
CA VAL A 83 -12.76 3.80 3.89
C VAL A 83 -12.25 3.68 5.31
N GLN A 84 -13.15 3.63 6.27
CA GLN A 84 -12.80 3.32 7.64
C GLN A 84 -13.35 1.94 7.99
N LEU A 85 -12.50 1.05 8.49
CA LEU A 85 -12.81 -0.36 8.66
C LEU A 85 -12.19 -0.94 9.94
N PRO A 86 -12.64 -2.12 10.41
CA PRO A 86 -12.04 -2.80 11.55
C PRO A 86 -10.57 -3.15 11.33
N ALA A 87 -9.74 -2.99 12.35
CA ALA A 87 -8.33 -3.38 12.30
C ALA A 87 -8.15 -4.86 11.92
N GLY A 88 -7.11 -5.13 11.12
CA GLY A 88 -6.83 -6.46 10.56
C GLY A 88 -7.62 -6.78 9.28
N SER A 89 -8.42 -5.85 8.74
CA SER A 89 -9.10 -6.07 7.46
C SER A 89 -8.09 -6.15 6.30
N ARG A 90 -8.41 -7.00 5.32
CA ARG A 90 -7.66 -7.13 4.07
C ARG A 90 -8.04 -6.01 3.11
N VAL A 91 -7.05 -5.45 2.44
CA VAL A 91 -7.25 -4.41 1.42
C VAL A 91 -6.64 -4.88 0.11
N GLU A 92 -7.42 -4.80 -0.95
CA GLU A 92 -7.02 -5.02 -2.32
C GLU A 92 -7.40 -3.78 -3.12
N ALA A 93 -6.42 -3.03 -3.60
CA ALA A 93 -6.69 -1.75 -4.23
C ALA A 93 -5.93 -1.62 -5.56
N LYS A 94 -6.63 -1.19 -6.60
CA LYS A 94 -6.09 -0.86 -7.89
C LYS A 94 -6.35 0.60 -8.17
N ALA A 95 -5.29 1.35 -8.49
CA ALA A 95 -5.45 2.74 -8.86
C ALA A 95 -4.41 3.19 -9.89
N ALA A 96 -4.86 3.64 -11.06
CA ALA A 96 -3.91 4.03 -12.10
C ALA A 96 -3.10 5.28 -11.70
N ALA A 97 -3.75 6.32 -11.19
CA ALA A 97 -3.08 7.54 -10.73
C ALA A 97 -3.66 8.02 -9.40
N ALA A 98 -3.23 7.43 -8.29
CA ALA A 98 -3.71 7.83 -6.96
C ALA A 98 -2.66 7.72 -5.86
N GLU A 99 -2.76 8.63 -4.88
CA GLU A 99 -2.12 8.44 -3.58
C GLU A 99 -2.87 7.35 -2.81
N PHE A 100 -2.12 6.40 -2.23
CA PHE A 100 -2.67 5.37 -1.36
C PHE A 100 -2.14 5.53 0.07
N ARG A 101 -3.06 5.74 1.02
CA ARG A 101 -2.73 5.86 2.45
C ARG A 101 -3.47 4.83 3.29
N GLY A 102 -2.72 3.94 3.93
CA GLY A 102 -3.19 3.06 5.00
C GLY A 102 -2.80 3.61 6.38
N VAL A 103 -3.78 3.83 7.25
CA VAL A 103 -3.60 4.31 8.62
C VAL A 103 -4.07 3.24 9.59
N GLY A 104 -3.27 2.98 10.62
CA GLY A 104 -3.54 1.94 11.62
C GLY A 104 -3.18 0.54 11.14
N ARG A 105 -3.61 -0.48 11.91
CA ARG A 105 -3.21 -1.88 11.70
C ARG A 105 -4.06 -2.56 10.63
N LEU A 106 -3.59 -2.57 9.40
CA LEU A 106 -4.16 -3.33 8.30
C LEU A 106 -3.75 -4.80 8.37
N GLY A 107 -4.57 -5.68 7.80
CA GLY A 107 -4.23 -7.09 7.60
C GLY A 107 -3.30 -7.23 6.39
N ASP A 108 -3.74 -8.02 5.42
CA ASP A 108 -3.05 -8.16 4.13
C ASP A 108 -3.38 -6.98 3.22
N VAL A 109 -2.36 -6.35 2.65
CA VAL A 109 -2.52 -5.25 1.70
C VAL A 109 -1.96 -5.65 0.34
N VAL A 110 -2.81 -5.67 -0.67
CA VAL A 110 -2.44 -5.82 -2.07
C VAL A 110 -2.75 -4.52 -2.79
N PHE A 111 -1.77 -3.90 -3.42
CA PHE A 111 -2.00 -2.70 -4.22
C PHE A 111 -1.23 -2.70 -5.53
N GLU A 112 -1.95 -2.38 -6.61
CA GLU A 112 -1.41 -2.17 -7.95
C GLU A 112 -1.69 -0.72 -8.35
N GLY A 113 -0.63 0.04 -8.61
CA GLY A 113 -0.77 1.41 -9.09
C GLY A 113 0.25 1.80 -10.14
N ALA A 114 -0.12 2.74 -11.01
CA ALA A 114 0.83 3.26 -11.99
C ALA A 114 1.55 4.50 -11.46
N GLN A 115 0.82 5.47 -10.88
CA GLN A 115 1.41 6.68 -10.33
C GLN A 115 0.84 7.06 -8.97
N GLY A 116 1.72 7.52 -8.08
CA GLY A 116 1.38 8.10 -6.79
C GLY A 116 2.08 7.42 -5.61
N PRO A 117 2.31 8.16 -4.51
CA PRO A 117 2.97 7.60 -3.34
C PRO A 117 2.05 6.62 -2.61
N VAL A 118 2.68 5.59 -2.03
CA VAL A 118 2.01 4.59 -1.20
C VAL A 118 2.56 4.69 0.20
N LYS A 119 1.70 4.96 1.18
CA LYS A 119 2.11 5.02 2.58
C LYS A 119 1.24 4.13 3.46
N LEU A 120 1.86 3.25 4.22
CA LEU A 120 1.23 2.33 5.15
C LEU A 120 1.80 2.56 6.54
N ASP A 121 0.96 2.76 7.55
CA ASP A 121 1.42 2.89 8.93
C ASP A 121 1.77 1.52 9.53
N GLU A 122 0.86 0.54 9.44
CA GLU A 122 1.08 -0.84 9.90
C GLU A 122 0.32 -1.84 9.02
N ALA A 123 0.98 -2.94 8.64
CA ALA A 123 0.37 -4.02 7.86
C ALA A 123 0.90 -5.39 8.30
N ALA A 124 0.04 -6.41 8.26
CA ALA A 124 0.43 -7.79 8.56
C ALA A 124 1.23 -8.41 7.41
N SER A 125 0.80 -8.21 6.17
CA SER A 125 1.55 -8.58 4.97
C SER A 125 1.29 -7.56 3.86
N VAL A 126 2.23 -7.44 2.92
CA VAL A 126 2.20 -6.38 1.91
C VAL A 126 2.62 -6.92 0.55
N ARG A 127 1.80 -6.72 -0.48
CA ARG A 127 2.13 -6.96 -1.89
C ARG A 127 1.86 -5.69 -2.68
N LEU A 128 2.90 -4.99 -3.10
CA LEU A 128 2.77 -3.70 -3.80
C LEU A 128 3.47 -3.76 -5.15
N THR A 129 2.80 -3.25 -6.17
CA THR A 129 3.39 -3.02 -7.49
C THR A 129 3.06 -1.61 -7.92
N VAL A 130 4.10 -0.78 -8.03
CA VAL A 130 3.98 0.64 -8.36
C VAL A 130 4.87 0.94 -9.57
N LEU A 131 4.39 1.64 -10.59
CA LEU A 131 5.30 2.06 -11.67
C LEU A 131 6.11 3.30 -11.27
N ASP A 132 5.45 4.34 -10.77
CA ASP A 132 6.08 5.63 -10.46
C ASP A 132 5.52 6.19 -9.15
N GLY A 133 6.26 6.01 -8.07
CA GLY A 133 5.88 6.46 -6.75
C GLY A 133 6.76 5.88 -5.65
N ASP A 134 6.94 6.69 -4.60
CA ASP A 134 7.63 6.25 -3.39
C ASP A 134 6.71 5.36 -2.54
N VAL A 135 7.29 4.30 -1.99
CA VAL A 135 6.60 3.37 -1.09
C VAL A 135 7.18 3.51 0.30
N SER A 136 6.33 3.78 1.29
CA SER A 136 6.70 3.88 2.70
C SER A 136 5.83 2.97 3.56
N VAL A 137 6.44 2.05 4.28
CA VAL A 137 5.78 1.18 5.26
C VAL A 137 6.37 1.46 6.63
N GLY A 138 5.53 1.81 7.61
CA GLY A 138 5.93 2.04 8.99
C GLY A 138 6.33 0.74 9.66
N ARG A 139 5.34 -0.07 10.05
CA ARG A 139 5.54 -1.37 10.68
C ARG A 139 5.01 -2.51 9.82
N LEU A 140 5.87 -3.47 9.55
CA LEU A 140 5.55 -4.68 8.81
C LEU A 140 5.63 -5.90 9.75
N GLY A 141 4.49 -6.54 9.99
CA GLY A 141 4.37 -7.68 10.89
C GLY A 141 4.82 -9.02 10.31
N GLY A 142 4.87 -9.15 9.00
CA GLY A 142 5.11 -10.41 8.30
C GLY A 142 5.72 -10.22 6.90
N PRO A 143 5.49 -11.15 5.95
CA PRO A 143 6.15 -11.11 4.66
C PRO A 143 5.70 -9.92 3.80
N ALA A 144 6.61 -9.43 2.97
CA ALA A 144 6.31 -8.38 2.00
C ALA A 144 6.97 -8.62 0.64
N GLU A 145 6.28 -8.22 -0.40
CA GLU A 145 6.75 -8.21 -1.79
C GLU A 145 6.42 -6.85 -2.39
N ILE A 146 7.44 -6.00 -2.60
CA ILE A 146 7.27 -4.62 -3.07
C ILE A 146 8.12 -4.44 -4.32
N SER A 147 7.48 -4.08 -5.43
CA SER A 147 8.14 -3.75 -6.69
C SER A 147 7.81 -2.33 -7.13
N THR A 148 8.84 -1.54 -7.45
CA THR A 148 8.70 -0.21 -8.05
C THR A 148 9.60 -0.03 -9.27
N GLN A 149 9.11 0.63 -10.33
CA GLN A 149 9.99 1.01 -11.45
C GLN A 149 10.72 2.33 -11.16
N ARG A 150 10.05 3.30 -10.57
CA ARG A 150 10.63 4.59 -10.20
C ARG A 150 10.07 5.03 -8.85
N GLY A 151 10.97 5.32 -7.92
CA GLY A 151 10.64 5.69 -6.55
C GLY A 151 11.40 4.84 -5.55
N GLY A 152 11.59 5.39 -4.37
CA GLY A 152 12.25 4.71 -3.26
C GLY A 152 11.30 3.75 -2.54
N ILE A 153 11.89 2.75 -1.88
CA ILE A 153 11.17 1.88 -0.95
C ILE A 153 11.74 2.10 0.45
N HIS A 154 10.88 2.47 1.39
CA HIS A 154 11.25 2.67 2.78
C HIS A 154 10.40 1.79 3.69
N ILE A 155 11.02 0.89 4.44
CA ILE A 155 10.41 0.13 5.52
C ILE A 155 11.06 0.58 6.83
N ALA A 156 10.28 1.22 7.70
CA ALA A 156 10.82 1.76 8.94
C ALA A 156 11.11 0.65 9.98
N GLU A 157 10.22 -0.35 10.08
CA GLU A 157 10.33 -1.46 11.02
C GLU A 157 9.72 -2.75 10.43
N ALA A 158 10.54 -3.77 10.21
CA ALA A 158 10.15 -5.12 9.81
C ALA A 158 10.40 -6.12 10.95
N MET A 159 9.39 -6.93 11.27
CA MET A 159 9.42 -7.81 12.45
C MET A 159 9.82 -9.24 12.13
N SER A 160 9.29 -9.83 11.05
CA SER A 160 9.57 -11.23 10.71
C SER A 160 9.17 -11.56 9.27
N GLY A 161 9.64 -12.71 8.77
CA GLY A 161 9.27 -13.25 7.47
C GLY A 161 10.23 -12.88 6.35
N THR A 162 9.81 -13.10 5.11
CA THR A 162 10.61 -12.77 3.92
C THR A 162 10.12 -11.45 3.33
N VAL A 163 11.05 -10.51 3.16
CA VAL A 163 10.81 -9.18 2.62
C VAL A 163 11.58 -9.04 1.31
N THR A 164 10.88 -9.08 0.19
CA THR A 164 11.45 -8.95 -1.15
C THR A 164 11.12 -7.58 -1.72
N LEU A 165 12.15 -6.78 -1.97
CA LEU A 165 12.08 -5.41 -2.43
C LEU A 165 12.83 -5.28 -3.75
N SER A 166 12.14 -4.79 -4.76
CA SER A 166 12.73 -4.55 -6.08
C SER A 166 12.41 -3.13 -6.53
N ALA A 167 13.44 -2.34 -6.80
CA ALA A 167 13.31 -1.02 -7.41
C ALA A 167 14.10 -1.00 -8.72
N GLN A 168 13.65 -0.30 -9.76
CA GLN A 168 14.50 -0.08 -10.93
C GLN A 168 15.31 1.23 -10.77
N GLN A 169 14.67 2.29 -10.29
CA GLN A 169 15.32 3.55 -9.96
C GLN A 169 14.79 4.06 -8.63
N GLY A 170 15.64 4.07 -7.62
CA GLY A 170 15.31 4.53 -6.28
C GLY A 170 16.10 3.81 -5.19
N ASP A 171 16.17 4.46 -4.05
CA ASP A 171 16.85 3.92 -2.87
C ASP A 171 15.92 2.95 -2.14
N ILE A 172 16.50 1.88 -1.60
CA ILE A 172 15.80 0.91 -0.76
C ILE A 172 16.34 1.04 0.65
N SER A 173 15.46 1.20 1.63
CA SER A 173 15.84 1.24 3.03
C SER A 173 14.94 0.39 3.91
N VAL A 174 15.55 -0.42 4.78
CA VAL A 174 14.85 -1.36 5.64
C VAL A 174 15.38 -1.28 7.07
N GLY A 175 14.48 -1.05 8.02
CA GLY A 175 14.75 -1.17 9.45
C GLY A 175 14.29 -2.53 9.97
N ALA A 176 15.19 -3.33 10.53
CA ALA A 176 14.82 -4.51 11.31
C ALA A 176 14.41 -4.11 12.72
N ALA A 177 13.31 -4.66 13.22
CA ALA A 177 12.83 -4.40 14.57
C ALA A 177 13.85 -4.81 15.65
N ARG A 178 13.71 -4.24 16.84
CA ARG A 178 14.64 -4.48 17.96
C ARG A 178 14.66 -5.96 18.35
N GLY A 179 15.84 -6.55 18.40
CA GLY A 179 16.04 -7.94 18.81
C GLY A 179 15.73 -8.98 17.72
N VAL A 180 15.43 -8.56 16.50
CA VAL A 180 15.21 -9.45 15.35
C VAL A 180 16.53 -9.72 14.63
N SER A 181 16.91 -10.99 14.50
CA SER A 181 17.98 -11.41 13.59
C SER A 181 17.52 -11.28 12.15
N ALA A 182 18.27 -10.52 11.35
CA ALA A 182 17.91 -10.18 9.99
C ALA A 182 19.04 -10.50 9.00
N SER A 183 18.78 -11.34 8.03
CA SER A 183 19.68 -11.54 6.90
C SER A 183 19.38 -10.51 5.81
N LEU A 184 20.43 -10.10 5.08
CA LEU A 184 20.31 -9.21 3.93
C LEU A 184 21.00 -9.86 2.73
N ASP A 185 20.22 -10.12 1.70
CA ASP A 185 20.67 -10.31 0.33
C ASP A 185 20.37 -9.02 -0.44
N ALA A 186 21.41 -8.27 -0.80
CA ALA A 186 21.27 -6.98 -1.45
C ALA A 186 22.10 -6.92 -2.74
N GLY A 187 21.47 -6.47 -3.83
CA GLY A 187 22.11 -6.24 -5.11
C GLY A 187 21.79 -4.86 -5.65
N THR A 188 22.82 -4.04 -5.91
CA THR A 188 22.66 -2.77 -6.65
C THR A 188 23.55 -2.75 -7.88
N GLY A 189 23.00 -2.31 -9.03
CA GLY A 189 23.78 -2.11 -10.26
C GLY A 189 24.64 -0.85 -10.18
N TYR A 190 24.05 0.24 -9.68
CA TYR A 190 24.67 1.54 -9.51
C TYR A 190 24.22 2.16 -8.19
N GLY A 191 25.05 2.01 -7.16
CA GLY A 191 24.82 2.58 -5.84
C GLY A 191 25.72 1.96 -4.78
N ARG A 192 25.41 2.21 -3.52
CA ARG A 192 26.11 1.69 -2.36
C ARG A 192 25.17 0.85 -1.50
N ILE A 193 25.73 -0.21 -0.93
CA ILE A 193 25.03 -1.05 0.04
C ILE A 193 25.57 -0.73 1.43
N HIS A 194 24.71 -0.25 2.30
CA HIS A 194 24.98 0.02 3.70
C HIS A 194 24.25 -1.01 4.56
N ASN A 195 25.00 -1.95 5.16
CA ASN A 195 24.43 -2.93 6.08
C ASN A 195 24.93 -2.68 7.50
N SER A 196 23.99 -2.46 8.41
CA SER A 196 24.22 -2.31 9.85
C SER A 196 23.24 -3.18 10.67
N LEU A 197 22.78 -4.28 10.06
CA LEU A 197 21.92 -5.26 10.72
C LEU A 197 22.70 -5.99 11.82
N LYS A 198 22.02 -6.22 12.93
CA LYS A 198 22.48 -7.04 14.04
C LYS A 198 21.90 -8.43 13.89
N ASN A 199 22.78 -9.43 13.88
CA ASN A 199 22.41 -10.84 13.89
C ASN A 199 22.61 -11.39 15.30
N ALA A 200 21.60 -12.02 15.87
CA ALA A 200 21.80 -12.95 16.99
C ALA A 200 22.15 -14.33 16.42
N GLU A 201 22.94 -15.11 17.15
CA GLU A 201 23.30 -16.47 16.76
C GLU A 201 22.04 -17.34 16.57
N GLY A 202 21.80 -17.84 15.36
CA GLY A 202 20.61 -18.63 15.01
C GLY A 202 20.07 -18.35 13.61
N ASP A 203 18.92 -18.96 13.29
CA ASP A 203 18.21 -18.74 12.02
C ASP A 203 17.64 -17.32 11.95
N ALA A 204 17.73 -16.69 10.77
CA ALA A 204 17.27 -15.32 10.60
C ALA A 204 15.73 -15.28 10.58
N ALA A 205 15.14 -14.66 11.61
CA ALA A 205 13.69 -14.47 11.69
C ALA A 205 13.16 -13.53 10.59
N LEU A 206 14.02 -12.67 10.04
CA LEU A 206 13.72 -11.75 8.95
C LEU A 206 14.72 -11.96 7.80
N ASN A 207 14.23 -12.28 6.61
CA ASN A 207 15.05 -12.45 5.41
C ASN A 207 14.76 -11.31 4.43
N ILE A 208 15.71 -10.39 4.27
CA ILE A 208 15.55 -9.21 3.41
C ILE A 208 16.26 -9.49 2.08
N HIS A 209 15.51 -9.48 0.98
CA HIS A 209 16.04 -9.49 -0.38
C HIS A 209 15.77 -8.13 -0.99
N ALA A 210 16.80 -7.35 -1.28
CA ALA A 210 16.69 -6.01 -1.82
C ALA A 210 17.47 -5.91 -3.13
N THR A 211 16.82 -5.52 -4.22
CA THR A 211 17.48 -5.33 -5.51
C THR A 211 17.10 -3.98 -6.09
N THR A 212 18.10 -3.17 -6.44
CA THR A 212 17.89 -1.92 -7.20
C THR A 212 18.84 -1.81 -8.39
N ALA A 213 18.41 -1.33 -9.55
CA ALA A 213 19.39 -1.09 -10.63
C ALA A 213 20.15 0.23 -10.43
N HIS A 214 19.45 1.27 -9.96
CA HIS A 214 20.03 2.58 -9.68
C HIS A 214 19.52 3.11 -8.34
N GLY A 215 20.39 3.16 -7.35
CA GLY A 215 20.07 3.62 -6.01
C GLY A 215 20.88 2.92 -4.93
N ASP A 216 20.86 3.51 -3.75
CA ASP A 216 21.50 2.97 -2.57
C ASP A 216 20.57 1.99 -1.85
N ILE A 217 21.15 0.96 -1.23
CA ILE A 217 20.42 0.02 -0.37
C ILE A 217 20.95 0.18 1.06
N ALA A 218 20.08 0.51 2.00
CA ALA A 218 20.42 0.65 3.41
C ALA A 218 19.60 -0.30 4.29
N ALA A 219 20.26 -1.20 5.01
CA ALA A 219 19.62 -2.03 6.02
C ALA A 219 20.21 -1.73 7.40
N ARG A 220 19.35 -1.56 8.40
CA ARG A 220 19.77 -1.24 9.78
C ARG A 220 18.88 -1.89 10.82
N SER A 221 19.44 -2.23 11.98
CA SER A 221 18.63 -2.62 13.14
C SER A 221 18.31 -1.40 14.01
N LEU A 222 17.11 -1.39 14.60
CA LEU A 222 16.62 -0.32 15.49
C LEU A 222 17.11 -0.41 16.94
#